data_AF-A0A957C536-F1
#
_entry.id   AF-A0A957C536-F1
#
_cell.length_a   1.000
_cell.length_b   1.000
_cell.length_c   1.000
_cell.angle_alpha   90.00
_cell.angle_beta   90.00
_cell.angle_gamma   90.00
#
_symmetry.space_group_name_H-M   'P 1'
#
loop_
_entity.id
_entity.type
_entity.pdbx_description
1 polymer ?
#
loop_
_entity_poly.entity_id
_entity_poly.type
_entity_poly.pdbx_seq_one_letter_code
_entity_poly.pdbx_strand_id
1 'polypeptide(L)'
;MTDLLYQTDAYLKEFTATVTGVDEEANGVYLDRTAFYPGGGGQPNDQGLLRVNGTEIPVTCVKRGNLHILDGELPAVGTQVEGVLDWERRHKLMRTHTAMHILCGVVWRDYGASVTGGNMEPLSGRMDFEFERMQKELVNEIEEKINAEVAAARDIVVNILPREEAFQIPDLIRTKINLLPEGITEVRT
;
A
#
# COMPACT_ATOMS: atom_id res chain seq x y z
N MET A 1 10.38 -14.47 10.50
CA MET A 1 9.23 -13.86 9.80
C MET A 1 9.13 -12.44 10.28
N THR A 2 9.03 -11.46 9.37
CA THR A 2 8.92 -10.04 9.73
C THR A 2 7.48 -9.71 10.13
N ASP A 3 7.29 -9.05 11.27
CA ASP A 3 5.99 -8.48 11.69
C ASP A 3 5.67 -7.20 10.89
N LEU A 4 4.53 -7.20 10.19
CA LEU A 4 4.16 -6.20 9.17
C LEU A 4 3.21 -5.16 9.75
N LEU A 5 3.77 -4.19 10.47
CA LEU A 5 3.01 -3.18 11.24
C LEU A 5 2.08 -2.34 10.36
N TYR A 6 2.49 -2.08 9.12
CA TYR A 6 1.69 -1.32 8.17
C TYR A 6 0.35 -1.98 7.81
N GLN A 7 0.18 -3.28 8.08
CA GLN A 7 -1.09 -3.97 7.83
C GLN A 7 -2.14 -3.67 8.90
N THR A 8 -1.71 -3.50 10.14
CA THR A 8 -2.59 -3.33 11.31
C THR A 8 -2.72 -1.88 11.75
N ASP A 9 -1.68 -1.06 11.53
CA ASP A 9 -1.69 0.38 11.79
C ASP A 9 -1.06 1.15 10.64
N ALA A 10 -1.91 1.70 9.76
CA ALA A 10 -1.47 2.49 8.61
C ALA A 10 -0.94 3.88 9.00
N TYR A 11 -1.22 4.35 10.22
CA TYR A 11 -0.84 5.68 10.72
C TYR A 11 0.41 5.66 11.59
N LEU A 12 0.98 4.48 11.85
CA LEU A 12 2.27 4.35 12.52
C LEU A 12 3.39 4.96 11.68
N LYS A 13 3.99 6.03 12.19
CA LYS A 13 5.03 6.82 11.50
C LYS A 13 6.44 6.43 11.91
N GLU A 14 6.57 5.94 13.13
CA GLU A 14 7.83 5.63 13.79
C GLU A 14 7.68 4.30 14.52
N PHE A 15 8.73 3.48 14.50
CA PHE A 15 8.73 2.17 15.16
C PHE A 15 10.15 1.75 15.52
N THR A 16 10.29 0.87 16.51
CA THR A 16 11.57 0.23 16.83
C THR A 16 11.64 -1.18 16.25
N ALA A 17 12.81 -1.58 15.77
CA ALA A 17 13.06 -2.92 15.23
C ALA A 17 14.49 -3.37 15.49
N THR A 18 14.75 -4.65 15.27
CA THR A 18 16.08 -5.27 15.31
C THR A 18 16.49 -5.71 13.90
N VAL A 19 17.73 -5.41 13.50
CA VAL A 19 18.28 -5.94 12.25
C VAL A 19 18.47 -7.44 12.38
N THR A 20 17.86 -8.20 11.49
CA THR A 20 17.89 -9.67 11.46
C THR A 20 18.78 -10.23 10.36
N GLY A 21 19.11 -9.41 9.36
CA GLY A 21 19.95 -9.80 8.24
C GLY A 21 20.40 -8.58 7.45
N VAL A 22 21.48 -8.77 6.68
CA VAL A 22 22.08 -7.75 5.82
C VAL A 22 22.28 -8.34 4.44
N ASP A 23 22.01 -7.55 3.40
CA ASP A 23 22.32 -7.84 2.01
C ASP A 23 23.31 -6.78 1.53
N GLU A 24 24.59 -7.13 1.50
CA GLU A 24 25.67 -6.20 1.15
C GLU A 24 25.64 -5.81 -0.34
N GLU A 25 25.23 -6.72 -1.23
CA GLU A 25 25.17 -6.46 -2.67
C GLU A 25 24.08 -5.45 -3.01
N ALA A 26 22.92 -5.59 -2.37
CA ALA A 26 21.81 -4.65 -2.53
C ALA A 26 21.91 -3.40 -1.65
N ASN A 27 22.93 -3.31 -0.78
CA ASN A 27 23.04 -2.32 0.29
C ASN A 27 21.75 -2.18 1.12
N GLY A 28 21.26 -3.29 1.67
CA GLY A 28 20.01 -3.29 2.44
C GLY A 28 19.99 -4.19 3.67
N VAL A 29 18.95 -4.00 4.49
CA VAL A 29 18.75 -4.74 5.74
C VAL A 29 17.36 -5.35 5.86
N TYR A 30 17.29 -6.47 6.57
CA TYR A 30 16.05 -7.11 7.00
C TYR A 30 15.78 -6.79 8.47
N LEU A 31 14.53 -6.50 8.80
CA LEU A 31 14.09 -6.17 10.16
C LEU A 31 13.14 -7.27 10.68
N ASP A 32 13.13 -7.47 12.00
CA ASP A 32 12.17 -8.34 12.69
C ASP A 32 10.73 -7.82 12.58
N ARG A 33 10.55 -6.51 12.46
CA ARG A 33 9.27 -5.85 12.20
C ARG A 33 9.45 -4.57 11.40
N THR A 34 8.43 -4.16 10.64
CA THR A 34 8.51 -2.92 9.86
C THR A 34 7.15 -2.26 9.63
N ALA A 35 7.14 -0.92 9.71
CA ALA A 35 6.02 -0.11 9.23
C ALA A 35 6.22 0.39 7.79
N PHE A 36 7.38 0.15 7.15
CA PHE A 36 7.57 0.50 5.74
C PHE A 36 6.85 -0.49 4.82
N TYR A 37 6.06 0.03 3.88
CA TYR A 37 5.38 -0.76 2.88
C TYR A 37 6.33 -1.03 1.70
N PRO A 38 6.54 -2.30 1.28
CA PRO A 38 7.46 -2.67 0.21
C PRO A 38 6.95 -2.37 -1.21
N GLY A 39 5.77 -1.77 -1.34
CA GLY A 39 5.11 -1.59 -2.62
C GLY A 39 4.35 -2.85 -3.08
N GLY A 40 3.36 -2.66 -3.95
CA GLY A 40 2.50 -3.74 -4.42
C GLY A 40 1.19 -3.21 -5.00
N GLY A 41 0.56 -3.98 -5.91
CA GLY A 41 -0.73 -3.60 -6.50
C GLY A 41 -0.74 -2.26 -7.24
N GLY A 42 0.41 -1.78 -7.72
CA GLY A 42 0.56 -0.47 -8.34
C GLY A 42 0.87 0.67 -7.37
N GLN A 43 0.83 0.45 -6.04
CA GLN A 43 1.30 1.41 -5.05
C GLN A 43 2.84 1.35 -4.91
N PRO A 44 3.54 2.49 -5.01
CA PRO A 44 4.97 2.61 -4.72
C PRO A 44 5.33 2.20 -3.29
N ASN A 45 6.59 1.84 -3.09
CA ASN A 45 7.14 1.60 -1.76
C ASN A 45 7.28 2.90 -0.96
N ASP A 46 7.42 2.74 0.35
CA ASP A 46 7.80 3.84 1.23
C ASP A 46 9.30 4.09 1.27
N GLN A 47 9.58 5.30 1.74
CA GLN A 47 10.92 5.83 1.99
C GLN A 47 10.94 6.41 3.39
N GLY A 48 12.13 6.74 3.90
CA GLY A 48 12.28 7.35 5.21
C GLY A 48 13.70 7.18 5.73
N LEU A 49 13.85 6.89 7.02
CA LEU A 49 15.13 6.81 7.71
C LEU A 49 15.16 5.59 8.65
N LEU A 50 16.34 5.03 8.85
CA LEU A 50 16.69 4.25 10.05
C LEU A 50 17.61 5.10 10.92
N ARG A 51 17.26 5.27 12.19
CA ARG A 51 18.09 5.91 13.19
C ARG A 51 18.81 4.86 14.03
N VAL A 52 20.13 5.00 14.12
CA VAL A 52 21.00 4.08 14.85
C VAL A 52 22.04 4.89 15.62
N ASN A 53 21.99 4.84 16.96
CA ASN A 53 22.96 5.54 17.82
C ASN A 53 23.12 7.04 17.51
N GLY A 54 22.04 7.71 17.08
CA GLY A 54 22.06 9.13 16.71
C GLY A 54 22.44 9.43 15.26
N THR A 55 22.82 8.42 14.46
CA THR A 55 23.02 8.53 13.02
C THR A 55 21.71 8.25 12.29
N GLU A 56 21.33 9.10 11.33
CA GLU A 56 20.19 8.87 10.44
C GLU A 56 20.69 8.31 9.11
N ILE A 57 20.14 7.17 8.69
CA ILE A 57 20.49 6.48 7.45
C ILE A 57 19.25 6.46 6.55
N PRO A 58 19.26 7.09 5.36
CA PRO A 58 18.12 7.07 4.47
C PRO A 58 17.73 5.68 4.00
N VAL A 59 16.44 5.36 4.09
CA VAL A 59 15.79 4.23 3.43
C VAL A 59 15.24 4.73 2.11
N THR A 60 15.90 4.41 1.00
CA THR A 60 15.55 4.93 -0.33
C THR A 60 14.52 4.10 -1.05
N CYS A 61 14.41 2.82 -0.69
CA CYS A 61 13.46 1.88 -1.28
C CYS A 61 13.24 0.70 -0.34
N VAL A 62 12.01 0.22 -0.23
CA VAL A 62 11.72 -1.09 0.37
C VAL A 62 11.26 -2.05 -0.71
N LYS A 63 11.97 -3.17 -0.87
CA LYS A 63 11.65 -4.20 -1.88
C LYS A 63 10.72 -5.25 -1.30
N ARG A 64 10.01 -5.97 -2.17
CA ARG A 64 9.25 -7.18 -1.81
C ARG A 64 10.14 -8.13 -1.01
N GLY A 65 9.59 -8.69 0.07
CA GLY A 65 10.37 -9.43 1.07
C GLY A 65 10.89 -8.55 2.22
N ASN A 66 10.54 -7.26 2.25
CA ASN A 66 10.91 -6.29 3.29
C ASN A 66 12.43 -6.09 3.43
N LEU A 67 13.12 -6.05 2.28
CA LEU A 67 14.50 -5.60 2.21
C LEU A 67 14.52 -4.07 2.12
N HIS A 68 15.08 -3.41 3.13
CA HIS A 68 15.17 -1.96 3.22
C HIS A 68 16.51 -1.51 2.64
N ILE A 69 16.48 -0.90 1.46
CA ILE A 69 17.67 -0.39 0.76
C ILE A 69 18.09 0.92 1.41
N LEU A 70 19.34 0.98 1.85
CA LEU A 70 19.89 2.11 2.58
C LEU A 70 20.82 2.95 1.69
N ASP A 71 20.91 4.24 1.98
CA ASP A 71 21.94 5.14 1.45
C ASP A 71 22.92 5.53 2.56
N GLY A 72 23.81 4.59 2.90
CA GLY A 72 24.76 4.74 4.00
C GLY A 72 25.28 3.40 4.50
N GLU A 73 25.96 3.44 5.64
CA GLU A 73 26.52 2.25 6.28
C GLU A 73 25.42 1.30 6.79
N LEU A 74 25.60 0.00 6.58
CA LEU A 74 24.65 -1.03 7.01
C LEU A 74 24.82 -1.31 8.51
N PRO A 75 23.77 -1.16 9.34
CA PRO A 75 23.83 -1.58 10.73
C PRO A 75 24.01 -3.10 10.84
N ALA A 76 24.84 -3.54 11.77
CA ALA A 76 25.11 -4.97 11.97
C ALA A 76 23.86 -5.74 12.43
N VAL A 77 23.81 -7.04 12.13
CA VAL A 77 22.77 -7.93 12.67
C VAL A 77 22.75 -7.88 14.20
N GLY A 78 21.54 -7.79 14.78
CA GLY A 78 21.31 -7.62 16.21
C GLY A 78 21.24 -6.16 16.67
N THR A 79 21.54 -5.19 15.79
CA THR A 79 21.44 -3.77 16.12
C THR A 79 19.98 -3.34 16.23
N GLN A 80 19.64 -2.61 17.28
CA GLN A 80 18.35 -1.93 17.39
C GLN A 80 18.35 -0.64 16.58
N VAL A 81 17.26 -0.43 15.85
CA VAL A 81 17.05 0.74 14.99
C VAL A 81 15.67 1.34 15.26
N GLU A 82 15.55 2.65 15.10
CA GLU A 82 14.26 3.34 15.01
C GLU A 82 13.98 3.65 13.54
N GLY A 83 12.92 3.06 12.99
CA GLY A 83 12.45 3.35 11.64
C GLY A 83 11.49 4.53 11.66
N VAL A 84 11.75 5.51 10.79
CA VAL A 84 10.95 6.74 10.63
C VAL A 84 10.52 6.85 9.18
N LEU A 85 9.22 6.84 8.91
CA LEU A 85 8.70 6.96 7.56
C LEU A 85 8.78 8.41 7.06
N ASP A 86 8.98 8.59 5.76
CA ASP A 86 8.57 9.81 5.06
C ASP A 86 7.04 9.88 5.09
N TRP A 87 6.53 10.47 6.15
CA TRP A 87 5.10 10.53 6.42
C TRP A 87 4.35 11.36 5.37
N GLU A 88 4.97 12.39 4.82
CA GLU A 88 4.33 13.21 3.80
C GLU A 88 4.09 12.39 2.54
N ARG A 89 5.10 11.64 2.08
CA ARG A 89 4.97 10.70 0.97
C ARG A 89 3.92 9.63 1.27
N ARG A 90 4.04 8.94 2.42
CA ARG A 90 3.11 7.87 2.83
C ARG A 90 1.67 8.37 2.83
N HIS A 91 1.40 9.52 3.43
CA HIS A 91 0.06 10.06 3.53
C HIS A 91 -0.51 10.47 2.16
N LYS A 92 0.33 11.04 1.27
CA LYS A 92 -0.09 11.29 -0.12
C LYS A 92 -0.47 9.99 -0.85
N LEU A 93 0.28 8.92 -0.65
CA LEU A 93 -0.04 7.60 -1.20
C LEU A 93 -1.35 7.06 -0.61
N MET A 94 -1.56 7.13 0.70
CA MET A 94 -2.83 6.71 1.34
C MET A 94 -4.04 7.44 0.75
N ARG A 95 -3.91 8.75 0.52
CA ARG A 95 -4.96 9.57 -0.11
C ARG A 95 -5.23 9.14 -1.54
N THR A 96 -4.19 8.96 -2.36
CA THR A 96 -4.34 8.48 -3.73
C THR A 96 -5.02 7.11 -3.77
N HIS A 97 -4.58 6.17 -2.95
CA HIS A 97 -5.11 4.80 -2.93
C HIS A 97 -6.58 4.80 -2.50
N THR A 98 -6.93 5.59 -1.49
CA THR A 98 -8.33 5.77 -1.06
C THR A 98 -9.18 6.33 -2.20
N ALA A 99 -8.70 7.36 -2.91
CA ALA A 99 -9.40 7.93 -4.06
C ALA A 99 -9.60 6.90 -5.19
N MET A 100 -8.61 6.04 -5.43
CA MET A 100 -8.73 4.93 -6.38
C MET A 100 -9.78 3.91 -5.93
N HIS A 101 -9.87 3.58 -4.64
CA HIS A 101 -10.94 2.71 -4.15
C HIS A 101 -12.33 3.34 -4.31
N ILE A 102 -12.46 4.65 -4.11
CA ILE A 102 -13.72 5.37 -4.35
C ILE A 102 -14.08 5.31 -5.85
N LEU A 103 -13.14 5.60 -6.74
CA LEU A 103 -13.32 5.47 -8.19
C LEU A 103 -13.76 4.06 -8.58
N CYS A 104 -13.06 3.04 -8.09
CA CYS A 104 -13.43 1.63 -8.29
C CYS A 104 -14.85 1.34 -7.78
N GLY A 105 -15.20 1.80 -6.59
CA GLY A 105 -16.51 1.60 -5.98
C GLY A 105 -17.64 2.24 -6.78
N VAL A 106 -17.47 3.49 -7.20
CA VAL A 106 -18.45 4.21 -8.04
C VAL A 106 -18.60 3.52 -9.40
N VAL A 107 -17.48 3.18 -10.05
CA VAL A 107 -17.51 2.55 -11.38
C VAL A 107 -18.19 1.18 -11.34
N TRP A 108 -17.86 0.37 -10.33
CA TRP A 108 -18.50 -0.93 -10.12
C TRP A 108 -20.00 -0.79 -9.85
N ARG A 109 -20.38 0.05 -8.88
CA ARG A 109 -21.77 0.22 -8.42
C ARG A 109 -22.69 0.70 -9.54
N ASP A 110 -22.26 1.68 -10.31
CA ASP A 110 -23.13 2.40 -11.25
C ASP A 110 -23.06 1.85 -12.68
N TYR A 111 -21.95 1.21 -13.04
CA TYR A 111 -21.68 0.78 -14.43
C TYR A 111 -21.29 -0.69 -14.56
N GLY A 112 -21.11 -1.42 -13.45
CA GLY A 112 -20.79 -2.86 -13.48
C GLY A 112 -19.43 -3.20 -14.07
N ALA A 113 -18.53 -2.22 -14.23
CA ALA A 113 -17.22 -2.42 -14.82
C ALA A 113 -16.17 -2.75 -13.75
N SER A 114 -15.46 -3.87 -13.92
CA SER A 114 -14.35 -4.27 -13.05
C SER A 114 -13.04 -3.58 -13.43
N VAL A 115 -12.15 -3.47 -12.45
CA VAL A 115 -10.78 -2.97 -12.67
C VAL A 115 -9.96 -4.01 -13.40
N THR A 116 -9.29 -3.61 -14.47
CA THR A 116 -8.38 -4.46 -15.26
C THR A 116 -6.91 -4.14 -15.04
N GLY A 117 -6.61 -2.96 -14.51
CA GLY A 117 -5.27 -2.51 -14.21
C GLY A 117 -5.26 -1.19 -13.45
N GLY A 118 -4.10 -0.81 -12.93
CA GLY A 118 -3.92 0.47 -12.28
C GLY A 118 -2.48 0.68 -11.83
N ASN A 119 -2.11 1.94 -11.66
CA ASN A 119 -0.84 2.34 -11.07
C ASN A 119 -1.01 3.69 -10.39
N MET A 120 -0.16 3.99 -9.42
CA MET A 120 -0.25 5.26 -8.71
C MET A 120 1.10 5.83 -8.30
N GLU A 121 1.07 7.12 -8.05
CA GLU A 121 2.12 7.95 -7.49
C GLU A 121 1.51 8.85 -6.39
N PRO A 122 2.33 9.56 -5.60
CA PRO A 122 1.81 10.55 -4.66
C PRO A 122 0.91 11.58 -5.37
N LEU A 123 -0.37 11.62 -4.97
CA LEU A 123 -1.43 12.48 -5.52
C LEU A 123 -1.76 12.30 -7.01
N SER A 124 -1.35 11.21 -7.65
CA SER A 124 -1.69 10.90 -9.04
C SER A 124 -1.90 9.41 -9.22
N GLY A 125 -2.92 9.01 -9.98
CA GLY A 125 -3.21 7.59 -10.20
C GLY A 125 -3.96 7.36 -11.50
N ARG A 126 -3.88 6.12 -11.99
CA ARG A 126 -4.65 5.64 -13.14
C ARG A 126 -5.33 4.34 -12.75
N MET A 127 -6.58 4.19 -13.17
CA MET A 127 -7.31 2.94 -13.11
C MET A 127 -7.85 2.62 -14.49
N ASP A 128 -7.72 1.37 -14.88
CA ASP A 128 -8.10 0.86 -16.19
C ASP A 128 -9.40 0.06 -16.03
N PHE A 129 -10.38 0.36 -16.87
CA PHE A 129 -11.72 -0.26 -16.88
C PHE A 129 -12.11 -0.63 -18.31
N GLU A 130 -12.95 -1.64 -18.45
CA GLU A 130 -13.56 -1.98 -19.74
C GLU A 130 -14.91 -1.28 -19.89
N PHE A 131 -14.96 -0.30 -20.79
CA PHE A 131 -16.19 0.37 -21.20
C PHE A 131 -16.37 0.21 -22.71
N GLU A 132 -17.61 0.00 -23.16
CA GLU A 132 -17.91 -0.04 -24.60
C GLU A 132 -17.59 1.30 -25.29
N ARG A 133 -17.83 2.42 -24.60
CA ARG A 133 -17.51 3.78 -25.06
C ARG A 133 -17.17 4.67 -23.87
N MET A 134 -16.07 5.41 -23.97
CA MET A 134 -15.71 6.50 -23.06
C MET A 134 -15.94 7.84 -23.75
N GLN A 135 -16.79 8.67 -23.15
CA GLN A 135 -17.13 10.01 -23.62
C GLN A 135 -16.91 11.02 -22.50
N LYS A 136 -16.73 12.29 -22.86
CA LYS A 136 -16.40 13.35 -21.89
C LYS A 136 -17.50 13.53 -20.83
N GLU A 137 -18.74 13.38 -21.24
CA GLU A 137 -19.92 13.49 -20.39
C GLU A 137 -19.90 12.42 -19.28
N LEU A 138 -19.56 11.18 -19.64
CA LEU A 138 -19.41 10.08 -18.68
C LEU A 138 -18.26 10.34 -17.71
N VAL A 139 -17.12 10.89 -18.18
CA VAL A 139 -15.99 11.23 -17.30
C VAL A 139 -16.39 12.27 -16.26
N ASN A 140 -17.09 13.33 -16.68
CA ASN A 140 -17.56 14.37 -15.77
C ASN A 140 -18.56 13.82 -14.74
N GLU A 141 -19.51 12.98 -15.18
CA GLU A 141 -20.47 12.33 -14.29
C GLU A 141 -19.78 11.46 -13.22
N ILE A 142 -18.79 10.67 -13.62
CA ILE A 142 -18.00 9.84 -12.71
C ILE A 142 -17.25 10.74 -11.71
N GLU A 143 -16.64 11.83 -12.16
CA GLU A 143 -15.93 12.78 -11.31
C GLU A 143 -16.86 13.41 -10.25
N GLU A 144 -18.05 13.87 -10.65
CA GLU A 144 -19.04 14.43 -9.73
C GLU A 144 -19.44 13.43 -8.64
N LYS A 145 -19.69 12.17 -9.04
CA LYS A 145 -20.06 11.09 -8.11
C LYS A 145 -18.93 10.75 -7.14
N ILE A 146 -17.68 10.69 -7.61
CA ILE A 146 -16.51 10.45 -6.74
C ILE A 146 -16.38 11.57 -5.72
N ASN A 147 -16.50 12.83 -6.14
CA ASN A 147 -16.43 13.97 -5.23
C ASN A 147 -17.56 13.95 -4.20
N ALA A 148 -18.75 13.50 -4.57
CA ALA A 148 -19.85 13.30 -3.61
C ALA A 148 -19.52 12.23 -2.55
N GLU A 149 -18.90 11.10 -2.93
CA GLU A 149 -18.47 10.09 -1.97
C GLU A 149 -17.32 10.56 -1.08
N VAL A 150 -16.39 11.36 -1.60
CA VAL A 150 -15.34 12.02 -0.80
C VAL A 150 -15.97 12.96 0.23
N ALA A 151 -16.93 13.79 -0.19
CA ALA A 151 -17.64 14.72 0.70
C ALA A 151 -18.47 14.01 1.76
N ALA A 152 -18.98 12.81 1.48
CA ALA A 152 -19.73 12.00 2.42
C ALA A 152 -18.88 11.49 3.60
N ALA A 153 -17.54 11.53 3.49
CA ALA A 153 -16.59 11.22 4.57
C ALA A 153 -16.91 9.91 5.32
N ARG A 154 -17.24 8.86 4.57
CA ARG A 154 -17.58 7.54 5.14
C ARG A 154 -16.36 6.93 5.83
N ASP A 155 -16.63 6.14 6.86
CA ASP A 155 -15.59 5.42 7.58
C ASP A 155 -14.88 4.41 6.68
N ILE A 156 -13.55 4.37 6.79
CA ILE A 156 -12.71 3.34 6.18
C ILE A 156 -12.44 2.29 7.25
N VAL A 157 -13.04 1.12 7.08
CA VAL A 157 -12.88 -0.01 8.00
C VAL A 157 -11.94 -1.02 7.37
N VAL A 158 -10.99 -1.52 8.16
CA VAL A 158 -10.05 -2.57 7.75
C VAL A 158 -10.36 -3.83 8.56
N ASN A 159 -10.53 -4.94 7.86
CA ASN A 159 -10.66 -6.26 8.50
C ASN A 159 -9.60 -7.22 7.97
N ILE A 160 -9.36 -8.29 8.72
CA ILE A 160 -8.57 -9.43 8.29
C ILE A 160 -9.50 -10.63 8.34
N LEU A 161 -9.77 -11.22 7.18
CA LEU A 161 -10.67 -12.36 7.03
C LEU A 161 -9.88 -13.59 6.57
N PRO A 162 -10.26 -14.80 7.00
CA PRO A 162 -9.79 -16.02 6.35
C PRO A 162 -10.08 -15.96 4.84
N ARG A 163 -9.15 -16.46 4.03
CA ARG A 163 -9.29 -16.45 2.56
C ARG A 163 -10.61 -17.07 2.13
N GLU A 164 -10.98 -18.22 2.70
CA GLU A 164 -12.22 -18.90 2.34
C GLU A 164 -13.45 -18.01 2.58
N GLU A 165 -13.52 -17.32 3.72
CA GLU A 165 -14.60 -16.40 4.06
C GLU A 165 -14.64 -15.19 3.13
N ALA A 166 -13.49 -14.56 2.87
CA ALA A 166 -13.38 -13.43 1.95
C ALA A 166 -13.94 -13.77 0.55
N PHE A 167 -13.71 -15.00 0.06
CA PHE A 167 -14.20 -15.43 -1.25
C PHE A 167 -15.71 -15.73 -1.28
N GLN A 168 -16.36 -15.87 -0.12
CA GLN A 168 -17.82 -16.01 -0.03
C GLN A 168 -18.54 -14.66 0.00
N ILE A 169 -17.85 -13.55 0.26
CA ILE A 169 -18.46 -12.21 0.31
C ILE A 169 -18.59 -11.68 -1.12
N PRO A 170 -19.82 -11.49 -1.64
CA PRO A 170 -20.02 -10.92 -2.97
C PRO A 170 -19.40 -9.52 -3.05
N ASP A 171 -18.79 -9.21 -4.19
CA ASP A 171 -18.23 -7.89 -4.51
C ASP A 171 -17.10 -7.41 -3.61
N LEU A 172 -16.54 -8.25 -2.73
CA LEU A 172 -15.38 -7.93 -1.92
C LEU A 172 -14.12 -7.75 -2.80
N ILE A 173 -13.99 -8.60 -3.82
CA ILE A 173 -12.90 -8.56 -4.79
C ILE A 173 -13.48 -8.06 -6.11
N ARG A 174 -13.16 -6.81 -6.49
CA ARG A 174 -13.69 -6.12 -7.67
C ARG A 174 -12.70 -6.04 -8.84
N THR A 175 -11.61 -6.79 -8.75
CA THR A 175 -10.63 -6.92 -9.83
C THR A 175 -11.08 -8.04 -10.79
N LYS A 176 -10.94 -7.81 -12.10
CA LYS A 176 -11.37 -8.78 -13.13
C LYS A 176 -10.63 -10.12 -13.04
N ILE A 177 -9.38 -10.08 -12.58
CA ILE A 177 -8.58 -11.26 -12.26
C ILE A 177 -8.36 -11.33 -10.76
N ASN A 178 -8.31 -12.54 -10.21
CA ASN A 178 -7.92 -12.75 -8.83
C ASN A 178 -6.41 -12.50 -8.70
N LEU A 179 -6.05 -11.36 -8.10
CA LEU A 179 -4.65 -10.97 -7.87
C LEU A 179 -4.08 -11.52 -6.55
N LEU A 180 -4.90 -12.22 -5.75
CA LEU A 180 -4.46 -12.76 -4.46
C LEU A 180 -3.57 -14.00 -4.67
N PRO A 181 -2.30 -13.97 -4.24
CA PRO A 181 -1.39 -15.11 -4.37
C PRO A 181 -1.98 -16.39 -3.76
N GLU A 182 -1.67 -17.56 -4.30
CA GLU A 182 -2.25 -18.84 -3.85
C GLU A 182 -1.90 -19.18 -2.40
N GLY A 183 -0.78 -18.67 -1.88
CA GLY A 183 -0.30 -18.96 -0.52
C GLY A 183 -0.81 -18.07 0.61
N ILE A 184 -1.65 -17.05 0.33
CA ILE A 184 -2.18 -16.22 1.42
C ILE A 184 -3.37 -16.91 2.09
N THR A 185 -3.31 -17.07 3.41
CA THR A 185 -4.38 -17.70 4.22
C THR A 185 -5.40 -16.69 4.72
N GLU A 186 -5.01 -15.42 4.79
CA GLU A 186 -5.83 -14.31 5.25
C GLU A 186 -5.82 -13.20 4.18
N VAL A 187 -6.94 -12.48 4.10
CA VAL A 187 -7.16 -11.36 3.20
C VAL A 187 -7.47 -10.13 4.03
N ARG A 188 -6.67 -9.07 3.85
CA ARG A 188 -6.96 -7.75 4.41
C ARG A 188 -7.96 -7.04 3.49
N THR A 189 -9.11 -6.67 4.03
CA THR A 189 -10.23 -6.04 3.31
C THR A 189 -10.43 -4.61 3.77
#